data_AF-A0A158KBK6-F1
#
_entry.id   AF-A0A158KBK6-F1
#
_cell.length_a   1.000
_cell.length_b   1.000
_cell.length_c   1.000
_cell.angle_alpha   90.00
_cell.angle_beta   90.00
_cell.angle_gamma   90.00
#
_symmetry.space_group_name_H-M   'P 1'
#
loop_
_entity.id
_entity.type
_entity.pdbx_description
1 polymer ?
#
loop_
_entity_poly.entity_id
_entity_poly.type
_entity_poly.pdbx_seq_one_letter_code
_entity_poly.pdbx_strand_id
1 'polypeptide(L)'
;MKTRETHPIAFPDDAELAALRAWYAGLGARAAVARYLGDRKARGASARGVLGRIRRALISYAASHHRADLAEIFIGEQSAGSADTVARVIETLRSLPAPVPHIADEIDRWLPPRVVAALRAHGIRTLADLTVRIPRRRRWWTAIAGLGVASARRVETFFAAYPALTERARAACEKLRECHGLVLSKETVRHLMTDAGLWVPRKQRPPKVYQPRARRACFGELVQIDGSDHHWFEDRGLACTLLVFVDDATSRLMHLHFAPTESTFSYFEATRAYLERHGKPVAFYSDRASVFYVHKREET
;
A
#
# COMPACT_ATOMS: atom_id res chain seq x y z
N MET A 1 -2.97 -25.98 10.39
CA MET A 1 -3.11 -24.60 10.92
C MET A 1 -4.35 -23.97 10.28
N LYS A 2 -5.49 -23.92 10.98
CA LYS A 2 -6.79 -23.54 10.42
C LYS A 2 -6.75 -22.10 9.87
N THR A 3 -6.91 -21.97 8.56
CA THR A 3 -7.22 -20.72 7.86
C THR A 3 -8.49 -20.13 8.48
N ARG A 4 -8.38 -18.97 9.13
CA ARG A 4 -9.55 -18.17 9.49
C ARG A 4 -10.20 -17.70 8.20
N GLU A 5 -11.26 -18.39 7.79
CA GLU A 5 -12.23 -17.88 6.83
C GLU A 5 -12.76 -16.55 7.40
N THR A 6 -12.48 -15.47 6.70
CA THR A 6 -13.07 -14.16 6.99
C THR A 6 -14.53 -14.23 6.55
N HIS A 7 -15.41 -14.64 7.46
CA HIS A 7 -16.85 -14.45 7.30
C HIS A 7 -17.14 -12.97 7.03
N PRO A 8 -18.14 -12.64 6.19
CA PRO A 8 -18.60 -11.27 6.02
C PRO A 8 -18.87 -10.66 7.40
N ILE A 9 -18.39 -9.43 7.61
CA ILE A 9 -18.55 -8.72 8.88
C ILE A 9 -20.05 -8.48 9.06
N ALA A 10 -20.71 -9.35 9.82
CA ALA A 10 -22.14 -9.28 10.04
C ALA A 10 -22.47 -8.10 10.96
N PHE A 11 -23.49 -7.34 10.59
CA PHE A 11 -24.06 -6.31 11.46
C PHE A 11 -24.77 -7.02 12.64
N PRO A 12 -24.60 -6.54 13.90
CA PRO A 12 -25.26 -7.15 15.05
C PRO A 12 -26.78 -7.14 14.92
N ASP A 13 -27.45 -8.14 15.51
CA ASP A 13 -28.91 -8.27 15.46
C ASP A 13 -29.62 -7.26 16.40
N ASP A 14 -30.94 -7.12 16.28
CA ASP A 14 -31.71 -6.16 17.09
C ASP A 14 -31.60 -6.41 18.61
N ALA A 15 -31.46 -7.67 19.03
CA ALA A 15 -31.32 -8.02 20.44
C ALA A 15 -29.93 -7.64 20.98
N GLU A 16 -28.88 -7.86 20.18
CA GLU A 16 -27.51 -7.43 20.45
C GLU A 16 -27.41 -5.91 20.53
N LEU A 17 -28.07 -5.19 19.61
CA LEU A 17 -28.10 -3.74 19.59
C LEU A 17 -28.93 -3.17 20.75
N ALA A 18 -30.04 -3.80 21.12
CA ALA A 18 -30.83 -3.42 22.29
C ALA A 18 -30.03 -3.58 23.59
N ALA A 19 -29.29 -4.69 23.73
CA ALA A 19 -28.39 -4.91 24.85
C ALA A 19 -27.29 -3.84 24.92
N LEU A 20 -26.69 -3.50 23.77
CA LEU A 20 -25.65 -2.47 23.69
C LEU A 20 -26.18 -1.08 24.03
N ARG A 21 -27.32 -0.68 23.45
CA ARG A 21 -27.98 0.62 23.73
C ARG A 21 -28.34 0.76 25.21
N ALA A 22 -28.93 -0.27 25.81
CA ALA A 22 -29.26 -0.27 27.24
C ALA A 22 -28.00 -0.12 28.11
N TRP A 23 -26.91 -0.77 27.73
CA TRP A 23 -25.63 -0.62 28.43
C TRP A 23 -25.06 0.80 28.35
N TYR A 24 -25.08 1.43 27.16
CA TYR A 24 -24.65 2.84 27.02
C TYR A 24 -25.60 3.82 27.74
N ALA A 25 -26.89 3.50 27.87
CA ALA A 25 -27.86 4.27 28.65
C ALA A 25 -27.68 4.13 30.17
N GLY A 26 -26.67 3.39 30.64
CA GLY A 26 -26.32 3.27 32.06
C GLY A 26 -26.82 1.98 32.73
N LEU A 27 -27.51 1.09 32.01
CA LEU A 27 -27.90 -0.21 32.57
C LEU A 27 -26.65 -1.08 32.79
N GLY A 28 -26.52 -1.69 33.96
CA GLY A 28 -25.38 -2.58 34.25
C GLY A 28 -25.25 -3.71 33.22
N ALA A 29 -24.01 -4.02 32.80
CA ALA A 29 -23.73 -5.00 31.73
C ALA A 29 -24.43 -6.36 31.89
N ARG A 30 -24.54 -6.88 33.13
CA ARG A 30 -25.26 -8.13 33.42
C ARG A 30 -26.76 -8.00 33.18
N ALA A 31 -27.37 -6.90 33.63
CA ALA A 31 -28.79 -6.64 33.46
C ALA A 31 -29.16 -6.41 31.99
N ALA A 32 -28.34 -5.69 31.23
CA ALA A 32 -28.54 -5.49 29.79
C ALA A 32 -28.50 -6.81 29.01
N VAL A 33 -27.47 -7.64 29.25
CA VAL A 33 -27.36 -8.95 28.58
C VAL A 33 -28.49 -9.90 29.00
N ALA A 34 -28.83 -9.97 30.29
CA ALA A 34 -29.91 -10.82 30.76
C ALA A 34 -31.27 -10.43 30.14
N ARG A 35 -31.57 -9.14 30.08
CA ARG A 35 -32.84 -8.61 29.59
C ARG A 35 -33.05 -8.82 28.10
N TYR A 36 -32.01 -8.64 27.29
CA TYR A 36 -32.16 -8.62 25.83
C TYR A 36 -31.56 -9.84 25.13
N LEU A 37 -30.59 -10.53 25.73
CA LEU A 37 -29.93 -11.70 25.13
C LEU A 37 -30.24 -13.02 25.85
N GLY A 38 -30.75 -12.98 27.09
CA GLY A 38 -31.25 -14.16 27.82
C GLY A 38 -30.34 -15.39 27.69
N ASP A 39 -30.91 -16.50 27.20
CA ASP A 39 -30.24 -17.79 26.98
C ASP A 39 -29.30 -17.85 25.77
N ARG A 40 -29.28 -16.82 24.90
CA ARG A 40 -28.35 -16.75 23.75
C ARG A 40 -26.90 -16.53 24.17
N LYS A 41 -26.67 -16.20 25.44
CA LYS A 41 -25.33 -16.07 26.02
C LYS A 41 -24.68 -17.45 26.15
N ALA A 42 -23.60 -17.68 25.40
CA ALA A 42 -22.78 -18.89 25.53
C ALA A 42 -22.35 -19.14 27.00
N ARG A 43 -22.47 -20.39 27.45
CA ARG A 43 -22.05 -20.81 28.80
C ARG A 43 -20.59 -20.42 29.05
N GLY A 44 -20.33 -19.69 30.14
CA GLY A 44 -18.99 -19.18 30.49
C GLY A 44 -18.61 -17.80 29.92
N ALA A 45 -19.40 -17.21 29.01
CA ALA A 45 -19.11 -15.85 28.53
C ALA A 45 -19.37 -14.80 29.62
N SER A 46 -18.53 -13.76 29.74
CA SER A 46 -18.82 -12.62 30.63
C SER A 46 -19.75 -11.62 29.94
N ALA A 47 -20.67 -11.00 30.69
CA ALA A 47 -21.62 -10.03 30.13
C ALA A 47 -20.91 -8.83 29.47
N ARG A 48 -19.83 -8.32 30.11
CA ARG A 48 -18.95 -7.30 29.50
C ARG A 48 -18.25 -7.80 28.23
N GLY A 49 -17.84 -9.08 28.20
CA GLY A 49 -17.22 -9.70 27.03
C GLY A 49 -18.18 -9.80 25.85
N VAL A 50 -19.46 -10.09 26.10
CA VAL A 50 -20.51 -10.09 25.07
C VAL A 50 -20.68 -8.69 24.47
N LEU A 51 -20.90 -7.67 25.30
CA LEU A 51 -21.05 -6.28 24.86
C LEU A 51 -19.80 -5.76 24.13
N GLY A 52 -18.61 -6.13 24.61
CA GLY A 52 -17.35 -5.82 23.95
C GLY A 52 -17.18 -6.47 22.57
N ARG A 53 -17.76 -7.66 22.34
CA ARG A 53 -17.80 -8.28 20.99
C ARG A 53 -18.73 -7.53 20.06
N ILE A 54 -19.94 -7.19 20.52
CA ILE A 54 -20.92 -6.41 19.74
C ILE A 54 -20.32 -5.06 19.34
N ARG A 55 -19.66 -4.37 20.28
CA ARG A 55 -18.95 -3.12 20.02
C ARG A 55 -17.86 -3.25 18.96
N ARG A 56 -17.02 -4.30 19.03
CA ARG A 56 -15.99 -4.56 18.00
C ARG A 56 -16.60 -4.89 16.64
N ALA A 57 -17.73 -5.60 16.60
CA ALA A 57 -18.45 -5.87 15.36
C ALA A 57 -18.91 -4.56 14.68
N LEU A 58 -19.44 -3.60 15.44
CA LEU A 58 -19.81 -2.28 14.93
C LEU A 58 -18.60 -1.47 14.43
N ILE A 59 -17.48 -1.49 15.16
CA ILE A 59 -16.22 -0.85 14.72
C ILE A 59 -15.74 -1.45 13.39
N SER A 60 -15.72 -2.79 13.30
CA SER A 60 -15.32 -3.48 12.06
C SER A 60 -16.30 -3.20 10.91
N TYR A 61 -17.59 -3.10 11.18
CA TYR A 61 -18.62 -2.79 10.18
C TYR A 61 -18.49 -1.34 9.68
N ALA A 62 -18.27 -0.38 10.58
CA ALA A 62 -18.02 1.01 10.22
C ALA A 62 -16.75 1.15 9.35
N ALA A 63 -15.67 0.45 9.73
CA ALA A 63 -14.45 0.40 8.95
C ALA A 63 -14.66 -0.23 7.56
N SER A 64 -15.45 -1.30 7.45
CA SER A 64 -15.76 -1.93 6.16
C SER A 64 -16.63 -1.05 5.25
N HIS A 65 -17.35 -0.08 5.81
CA HIS A 65 -18.12 0.94 5.09
C HIS A 65 -17.35 2.27 4.93
N HIS A 66 -16.05 2.28 5.21
CA HIS A 66 -15.16 3.46 5.11
C HIS A 66 -15.57 4.65 5.99
N ARG A 67 -16.20 4.39 7.15
CA ARG A 67 -16.62 5.39 8.14
C ARG A 67 -15.82 5.29 9.44
N ALA A 68 -14.53 5.61 9.35
CA ALA A 68 -13.63 5.62 10.50
C ALA A 68 -14.11 6.62 11.59
N ASP A 69 -14.71 7.74 11.17
CA ASP A 69 -15.33 8.72 12.04
C ASP A 69 -16.43 8.12 12.93
N LEU A 70 -17.28 7.25 12.38
CA LEU A 70 -18.33 6.57 13.14
C LEU A 70 -17.78 5.45 14.04
N ALA A 71 -16.64 4.86 13.68
CA ALA A 71 -15.97 3.84 14.47
C ALA A 71 -15.39 4.42 15.77
N GLU A 72 -14.85 5.65 15.73
CA GLU A 72 -14.26 6.34 16.89
C GLU A 72 -15.23 6.49 18.06
N ILE A 73 -16.52 6.68 17.78
CA ILE A 73 -17.58 6.80 18.79
C ILE A 73 -17.67 5.56 19.69
N PHE A 74 -17.32 4.37 19.18
CA PHE A 74 -17.34 3.13 19.95
C PHE A 74 -16.02 2.83 20.68
N ILE A 75 -14.97 3.63 20.48
CA ILE A 75 -13.66 3.44 21.10
C ILE A 75 -13.58 4.16 22.46
N GLY A 76 -14.29 5.28 22.63
CA GLY A 76 -14.28 6.12 23.84
C GLY A 76 -14.94 5.53 25.09
N GLU A 77 -14.84 6.27 26.21
CA GLU A 77 -15.44 5.92 27.50
C GLU A 77 -16.96 6.16 27.53
N GLN A 78 -17.67 5.36 28.34
CA GLN A 78 -19.12 5.47 28.52
C GLN A 78 -19.47 6.74 29.31
N SER A 79 -20.32 7.59 28.74
CA SER A 79 -20.93 8.72 29.43
C SER A 79 -22.42 8.81 29.10
N ALA A 80 -23.21 9.48 29.95
CA ALA A 80 -24.66 9.61 29.73
C ALA A 80 -25.00 10.31 28.39
N GLY A 81 -24.20 11.28 27.95
CA GLY A 81 -24.33 11.93 26.63
C GLY A 81 -23.90 11.05 25.44
N SER A 82 -23.23 9.92 25.71
CA SER A 82 -22.81 8.95 24.69
C SER A 82 -23.97 8.06 24.24
N ALA A 83 -25.01 7.87 25.06
CA ALA A 83 -26.12 6.95 24.76
C ALA A 83 -26.91 7.35 23.50
N ASP A 84 -27.37 8.60 23.43
CA ASP A 84 -28.12 9.12 22.29
C ASP A 84 -27.26 9.17 21.02
N THR A 85 -25.98 9.54 21.18
CA THR A 85 -25.00 9.56 20.09
C THR A 85 -24.77 8.16 19.54
N VAL A 86 -24.57 7.16 20.40
CA VAL A 86 -24.40 5.75 20.02
C VAL A 86 -25.67 5.22 19.35
N ALA A 87 -26.86 5.53 19.88
CA ALA A 87 -28.11 5.11 19.28
C ALA A 87 -28.26 5.65 17.85
N ARG A 88 -27.95 6.94 17.64
CA ARG A 88 -27.97 7.60 16.32
C ARG A 88 -26.93 7.02 15.37
N VAL A 89 -25.71 6.74 15.85
CA VAL A 89 -24.64 6.15 15.05
C VAL A 89 -24.98 4.72 14.64
N ILE A 90 -25.53 3.90 15.54
CA ILE A 90 -26.02 2.56 15.19
C ILE A 90 -27.07 2.63 14.09
N GLU A 91 -28.01 3.57 14.18
CA GLU A 91 -29.04 3.74 13.15
C GLU A 91 -28.46 4.21 11.82
N THR A 92 -27.51 5.15 11.87
CA THR A 92 -26.76 5.60 10.70
C THR A 92 -26.05 4.43 10.04
N LEU A 93 -25.29 3.64 10.80
CA LEU A 93 -24.59 2.45 10.30
C LEU A 93 -25.56 1.40 9.72
N ARG A 94 -26.70 1.17 10.36
CA ARG A 94 -27.74 0.24 9.88
C ARG A 94 -28.27 0.62 8.50
N SER A 95 -28.41 1.91 8.25
CA SER A 95 -28.91 2.45 6.98
C SER A 95 -27.83 2.65 5.91
N LEU A 96 -26.55 2.44 6.23
CA LEU A 96 -25.48 2.70 5.26
C LEU A 96 -25.60 1.71 4.09
N PRO A 97 -25.60 2.22 2.84
CA PRO A 97 -25.50 1.34 1.70
C PRO A 97 -24.15 0.63 1.72
N ALA A 98 -24.11 -0.62 1.26
CA ALA A 98 -22.85 -1.32 1.04
C ALA A 98 -21.96 -0.44 0.14
N PRO A 99 -20.69 -0.22 0.50
CA PRO A 99 -19.84 0.65 -0.28
C PRO A 99 -19.64 0.03 -1.66
N VAL A 100 -19.72 0.87 -2.71
CA VAL A 100 -19.49 0.46 -4.09
C VAL A 100 -18.13 0.97 -4.51
N PRO A 101 -17.22 0.10 -5.01
CA PRO A 101 -15.87 0.53 -5.36
C PRO A 101 -15.88 1.41 -6.59
N HIS A 102 -15.10 2.49 -6.52
CA HIS A 102 -14.87 3.42 -7.62
C HIS A 102 -13.46 3.26 -8.19
N ILE A 103 -13.29 3.46 -9.50
CA ILE A 103 -11.99 3.24 -10.17
C ILE A 103 -10.86 4.11 -9.59
N ALA A 104 -11.17 5.28 -9.06
CA ALA A 104 -10.21 6.21 -8.46
C ALA A 104 -9.84 5.87 -7.00
N ASP A 105 -10.52 4.90 -6.39
CA ASP A 105 -10.28 4.56 -4.99
C ASP A 105 -8.89 4.00 -4.79
N GLU A 106 -8.29 4.34 -3.65
CA GLU A 106 -7.06 3.68 -3.21
C GLU A 106 -7.34 2.21 -2.86
N ILE A 107 -6.38 1.35 -3.22
CA ILE A 107 -6.49 -0.10 -3.03
C ILE A 107 -6.57 -0.52 -1.56
N ASP A 108 -6.13 0.31 -0.63
CA ASP A 108 -6.09 0.01 0.81
C ASP A 108 -7.45 0.08 1.49
N ARG A 109 -8.41 0.78 0.89
CA ARG A 109 -9.81 0.79 1.32
C ARG A 109 -10.47 -0.58 1.10
N TRP A 110 -10.02 -1.32 0.08
CA TRP A 110 -10.73 -2.48 -0.44
C TRP A 110 -9.99 -3.81 -0.27
N LEU A 111 -8.65 -3.76 -0.16
CA LEU A 111 -7.82 -4.96 -0.13
C LEU A 111 -7.10 -5.11 1.22
N PRO A 112 -6.81 -6.36 1.65
CA PRO A 112 -6.10 -6.59 2.91
C PRO A 112 -4.71 -5.93 2.92
N PRO A 113 -4.21 -5.45 4.07
CA PRO A 113 -2.93 -4.74 4.17
C PRO A 113 -1.74 -5.46 3.54
N ARG A 114 -1.71 -6.80 3.64
CA ARG A 114 -0.66 -7.63 3.01
C ARG A 114 -0.69 -7.56 1.47
N VAL A 115 -1.87 -7.51 0.87
CA VAL A 115 -2.06 -7.39 -0.58
C VAL A 115 -1.66 -5.98 -1.03
N VAL A 116 -2.14 -4.98 -0.29
CA VAL A 116 -1.85 -3.56 -0.53
C VAL A 116 -0.35 -3.28 -0.51
N ALA A 117 0.37 -3.82 0.48
CA ALA A 117 1.81 -3.66 0.60
C ALA A 117 2.54 -4.17 -0.66
N ALA A 118 2.16 -5.36 -1.15
CA ALA A 118 2.73 -5.94 -2.37
C ALA A 118 2.37 -5.12 -3.63
N LEU A 119 1.12 -4.66 -3.75
CA LEU A 119 0.67 -3.87 -4.90
C LEU A 119 1.30 -2.48 -4.95
N ARG A 120 1.39 -1.78 -3.81
CA ARG A 120 2.04 -0.46 -3.70
C ARG A 120 3.52 -0.53 -4.04
N ALA A 121 4.20 -1.63 -3.66
CA ALA A 121 5.59 -1.87 -4.02
C ALA A 121 5.81 -1.93 -5.54
N HIS A 122 4.76 -2.26 -6.32
CA HIS A 122 4.78 -2.29 -7.79
C HIS A 122 4.10 -1.06 -8.44
N GLY A 123 3.92 0.02 -7.68
CA GLY A 123 3.38 1.29 -8.16
C GLY A 123 1.87 1.28 -8.40
N ILE A 124 1.17 0.22 -7.99
CA ILE A 124 -0.29 0.12 -8.07
C ILE A 124 -0.86 0.76 -6.82
N ARG A 125 -1.58 1.87 -6.98
CA ARG A 125 -2.12 2.64 -5.85
C ARG A 125 -3.64 2.70 -5.87
N THR A 126 -4.23 2.65 -7.05
CA THR A 126 -5.68 2.76 -7.24
C THR A 126 -6.30 1.50 -7.82
N LEU A 127 -7.61 1.33 -7.66
CA LEU A 127 -8.36 0.28 -8.34
C LEU A 127 -8.24 0.41 -9.87
N ALA A 128 -8.03 1.60 -10.43
CA ALA A 128 -7.75 1.81 -11.85
C ALA A 128 -6.38 1.25 -12.30
N ASP A 129 -5.32 1.44 -11.51
CA ASP A 129 -4.01 0.84 -11.82
C ASP A 129 -4.12 -0.70 -11.85
N LEU A 130 -4.98 -1.20 -10.98
CA LEU A 130 -5.23 -2.62 -10.76
C LEU A 130 -6.11 -3.22 -11.87
N THR A 131 -7.20 -2.55 -12.29
CA THR A 131 -8.06 -2.97 -13.41
C THR A 131 -7.29 -3.07 -14.73
N VAL A 132 -6.27 -2.22 -14.93
CA VAL A 132 -5.51 -2.17 -16.17
C VAL A 132 -4.46 -3.29 -16.26
N ARG A 133 -3.89 -3.72 -15.13
CA ARG A 133 -2.81 -4.73 -15.08
C ARG A 133 -3.29 -6.17 -14.91
N ILE A 134 -4.47 -6.39 -14.31
CA ILE A 134 -4.82 -7.70 -13.72
C ILE A 134 -5.67 -8.63 -14.61
N PRO A 135 -6.73 -8.20 -15.32
CA PRO A 135 -7.67 -9.17 -15.90
C PRO A 135 -7.21 -9.90 -17.17
N ARG A 136 -5.96 -9.70 -17.65
CA ARG A 136 -5.58 -10.12 -19.02
C ARG A 136 -4.37 -11.03 -19.15
N ARG A 137 -3.75 -11.46 -18.04
CA ARG A 137 -2.62 -12.40 -18.07
C ARG A 137 -2.83 -13.55 -17.09
N ARG A 138 -2.65 -14.79 -17.56
CA ARG A 138 -2.57 -15.97 -16.67
C ARG A 138 -1.44 -15.74 -15.68
N ARG A 139 -1.72 -15.97 -14.39
CA ARG A 139 -0.75 -15.80 -13.30
C ARG A 139 -0.16 -14.38 -13.17
N TRP A 140 -0.93 -13.32 -13.44
CA TRP A 140 -0.48 -11.92 -13.35
C TRP A 140 0.29 -11.55 -12.06
N TRP A 141 0.01 -12.24 -10.95
CA TRP A 141 0.65 -12.04 -9.66
C TRP A 141 2.10 -12.50 -9.61
N THR A 142 2.59 -13.32 -10.55
CA THR A 142 4.00 -13.75 -10.57
C THR A 142 4.95 -12.59 -10.81
N ALA A 143 4.50 -11.56 -11.52
CA ALA A 143 5.25 -10.32 -11.72
C ALA A 143 5.22 -9.37 -10.50
N ILE A 144 4.48 -9.73 -9.43
CA ILE A 144 4.33 -8.92 -8.22
C ILE A 144 4.96 -9.65 -7.04
N ALA A 145 6.16 -9.21 -6.67
CA ALA A 145 6.89 -9.79 -5.55
C ALA A 145 6.09 -9.61 -4.24
N GLY A 146 6.01 -10.67 -3.44
CA GLY A 146 5.23 -10.68 -2.20
C GLY A 146 3.73 -10.96 -2.37
N LEU A 147 3.24 -11.08 -3.62
CA LEU A 147 1.86 -11.43 -3.90
C LEU A 147 1.73 -12.93 -4.24
N GLY A 148 1.48 -13.75 -3.22
CA GLY A 148 1.23 -15.18 -3.40
C GLY A 148 -0.12 -15.49 -4.05
N VAL A 149 -0.28 -16.73 -4.53
CA VAL A 149 -1.52 -17.23 -5.20
C VAL A 149 -2.78 -16.96 -4.38
N ALA A 150 -2.72 -17.13 -3.06
CA ALA A 150 -3.87 -16.87 -2.18
C ALA A 150 -4.29 -15.38 -2.17
N SER A 151 -3.31 -14.46 -2.21
CA SER A 151 -3.56 -13.01 -2.30
C SER A 151 -4.08 -12.63 -3.67
N ALA A 152 -3.54 -13.23 -4.73
CA ALA A 152 -4.00 -13.02 -6.10
C ALA A 152 -5.45 -13.47 -6.30
N ARG A 153 -5.80 -14.67 -5.83
CA ARG A 153 -7.17 -15.17 -5.84
C ARG A 153 -8.13 -14.24 -5.09
N ARG A 154 -7.72 -13.65 -3.97
CA ARG A 154 -8.54 -12.66 -3.26
C ARG A 154 -8.82 -11.41 -4.10
N VAL A 155 -7.80 -10.91 -4.82
CA VAL A 155 -7.98 -9.79 -5.75
C VAL A 155 -8.93 -10.19 -6.88
N GLU A 156 -8.75 -11.37 -7.47
CA GLU A 156 -9.64 -11.89 -8.51
C GLU A 156 -11.09 -12.04 -8.02
N THR A 157 -11.29 -12.60 -6.82
CA THR A 157 -12.61 -12.69 -6.18
C THR A 157 -13.23 -11.31 -5.96
N PHE A 158 -12.44 -10.31 -5.56
CA PHE A 158 -12.92 -8.94 -5.44
C PHE A 158 -13.40 -8.39 -6.79
N PHE A 159 -12.62 -8.53 -7.86
CA PHE A 159 -13.02 -8.08 -9.20
C PHE A 159 -14.23 -8.84 -9.76
N ALA A 160 -14.34 -10.14 -9.45
CA ALA A 160 -15.50 -10.95 -9.82
C ALA A 160 -16.78 -10.52 -9.08
N ALA A 161 -16.65 -10.01 -7.85
CA ALA A 161 -17.77 -9.46 -7.08
C ALA A 161 -18.24 -8.08 -7.59
N TYR A 162 -17.37 -7.35 -8.30
CA TYR A 162 -17.66 -6.00 -8.81
C TYR A 162 -17.39 -5.88 -10.32
N PRO A 163 -18.13 -6.62 -11.18
CA PRO A 163 -17.91 -6.60 -12.63
C PRO A 163 -18.06 -5.19 -13.21
N ALA A 164 -18.96 -4.37 -12.66
CA ALA A 164 -19.17 -2.97 -13.04
C ALA A 164 -17.90 -2.10 -13.01
N LEU A 165 -16.93 -2.41 -12.15
CA LEU A 165 -15.66 -1.69 -12.07
C LEU A 165 -14.79 -1.91 -13.33
N THR A 166 -14.87 -3.11 -13.90
CA THR A 166 -14.19 -3.47 -15.15
C THR A 166 -15.01 -3.02 -16.37
N GLU A 167 -16.33 -3.16 -16.30
CA GLU A 167 -17.26 -2.76 -17.36
C GLU A 167 -17.32 -1.24 -17.55
N ARG A 168 -17.23 -0.40 -16.52
CA ARG A 168 -17.22 1.08 -16.70
C ARG A 168 -15.99 1.59 -17.44
N ALA A 169 -14.82 1.03 -17.16
CA ALA A 169 -13.59 1.35 -17.90
C ALA A 169 -13.67 0.90 -19.37
N ARG A 170 -14.43 -0.17 -19.62
CA ARG A 170 -14.71 -0.69 -20.96
C ARG A 170 -15.76 0.16 -21.68
N ALA A 171 -16.87 0.47 -21.02
CA ALA A 171 -17.98 1.29 -21.49
C ALA A 171 -17.56 2.72 -21.85
N ALA A 172 -16.58 3.32 -21.17
CA ALA A 172 -16.02 4.61 -21.57
C ALA A 172 -15.35 4.55 -22.96
N CYS A 173 -14.66 3.45 -23.26
CA CYS A 173 -14.06 3.22 -24.58
C CYS A 173 -15.14 2.84 -25.62
N GLU A 174 -16.16 2.08 -25.21
CA GLU A 174 -17.25 1.66 -26.08
C GLU A 174 -18.24 2.80 -26.40
N LYS A 175 -18.53 3.74 -25.48
CA LYS A 175 -19.44 4.88 -25.71
C LYS A 175 -18.92 5.90 -26.71
N LEU A 176 -17.61 6.12 -26.72
CA LEU A 176 -16.95 6.90 -27.78
C LEU A 176 -17.15 6.23 -29.15
N ARG A 177 -17.07 4.91 -29.19
CA ARG A 177 -17.27 4.11 -30.40
C ARG A 177 -18.74 4.04 -30.84
N GLU A 178 -19.68 3.95 -29.92
CA GLU A 178 -21.11 3.79 -30.21
C GLU A 178 -21.80 5.12 -30.56
N CYS A 179 -21.69 6.13 -29.70
CA CYS A 179 -22.44 7.39 -29.87
C CYS A 179 -21.89 8.28 -30.98
N HIS A 180 -20.62 8.09 -31.32
CA HIS A 180 -19.92 8.93 -32.27
C HIS A 180 -19.22 8.14 -33.38
N GLY A 181 -19.32 6.79 -33.40
CA GLY A 181 -18.59 5.96 -34.35
C GLY A 181 -17.07 5.97 -34.15
N LEU A 182 -16.58 6.60 -33.08
CA LEU A 182 -15.15 6.90 -32.91
C LEU A 182 -14.44 5.74 -32.21
N VAL A 183 -13.71 4.95 -33.00
CA VAL A 183 -12.77 3.96 -32.46
C VAL A 183 -11.47 4.68 -32.10
N LEU A 184 -11.43 5.25 -30.90
CA LEU A 184 -10.22 5.93 -30.40
C LEU A 184 -9.42 5.01 -29.49
N SER A 185 -8.11 5.08 -29.63
CA SER A 185 -7.21 4.48 -28.65
C SER A 185 -7.36 5.21 -27.31
N LYS A 186 -7.16 4.51 -26.19
CA LYS A 186 -7.23 5.11 -24.84
C LYS A 186 -6.30 6.31 -24.68
N GLU A 187 -5.17 6.29 -25.39
CA GLU A 187 -4.19 7.36 -25.39
C GLU A 187 -4.74 8.62 -26.06
N THR A 188 -5.49 8.45 -27.15
CA THR A 188 -6.16 9.56 -27.85
C THR A 188 -7.21 10.23 -26.97
N VAL A 189 -7.96 9.45 -26.18
CA VAL A 189 -8.94 9.99 -25.21
C VAL A 189 -8.23 10.76 -24.10
N ARG A 190 -7.10 10.26 -23.60
CA ARG A 190 -6.26 10.94 -22.60
C ARG A 190 -5.74 12.29 -23.10
N HIS A 191 -5.36 12.38 -24.38
CA HIS A 191 -4.95 13.64 -25.02
C HIS A 191 -6.11 14.63 -25.11
N LEU A 192 -7.28 14.19 -25.59
CA LEU A 192 -8.46 15.05 -25.70
C LEU A 192 -8.94 15.59 -24.35
N MET A 193 -8.89 14.76 -23.29
CA MET A 193 -9.22 15.19 -21.93
C MET A 193 -8.18 16.16 -21.34
N THR A 194 -6.91 16.02 -21.75
CA THR A 194 -5.84 16.94 -21.37
C THR A 194 -6.06 18.31 -22.00
N ASP A 195 -6.38 18.34 -23.30
CA ASP A 195 -6.60 19.58 -24.06
C ASP A 195 -7.90 20.29 -23.64
N ALA A 196 -8.92 19.53 -23.24
CA ALA A 196 -10.17 20.06 -22.66
C ALA A 196 -10.00 20.56 -21.21
N GLY A 197 -8.80 20.48 -20.61
CA GLY A 197 -8.54 20.92 -19.24
C GLY A 197 -9.15 20.02 -18.15
N LEU A 198 -9.69 18.86 -18.52
CA LEU A 198 -10.31 17.90 -17.61
C LEU A 198 -9.28 16.98 -16.94
N TRP A 199 -8.03 16.98 -17.41
CA TRP A 199 -6.89 16.22 -16.86
C TRP A 199 -5.59 17.04 -16.95
N VAL A 200 -4.86 17.23 -15.84
CA VAL A 200 -3.55 17.95 -15.85
C VAL A 200 -2.34 16.99 -15.81
N PRO A 201 -1.47 16.99 -16.85
CA PRO A 201 -0.27 16.17 -16.92
C PRO A 201 0.77 16.48 -15.84
N ARG A 202 1.54 15.46 -15.43
CA ARG A 202 2.57 15.58 -14.39
C ARG A 202 3.63 16.65 -14.66
N LYS A 203 3.96 16.92 -15.94
CA LYS A 203 4.90 17.98 -16.36
C LYS A 203 4.41 19.40 -16.03
N GLN A 204 3.10 19.57 -15.84
CA GLN A 204 2.48 20.85 -15.52
C GLN A 204 2.21 21.00 -14.01
N ARG A 205 2.68 20.04 -13.19
CA ARG A 205 2.61 20.13 -11.73
C ARG A 205 3.80 20.92 -11.20
N PRO A 206 3.64 21.70 -10.11
CA PRO A 206 4.75 22.44 -9.51
C PRO A 206 5.87 21.50 -9.01
N PRO A 207 7.15 21.91 -9.13
CA PRO A 207 8.30 21.06 -8.84
C PRO A 207 8.45 20.72 -7.35
N LYS A 208 9.03 19.55 -7.07
CA LYS A 208 9.26 19.07 -5.71
C LYS A 208 10.59 19.62 -5.18
N VAL A 209 10.58 20.19 -3.98
CA VAL A 209 11.79 20.70 -3.29
C VAL A 209 12.53 19.53 -2.60
N TYR A 210 13.84 19.40 -2.83
CA TYR A 210 14.71 18.38 -2.21
C TYR A 210 15.53 18.97 -1.05
N GLN A 211 15.60 18.27 0.08
CA GLN A 211 16.37 18.69 1.26
C GLN A 211 17.70 17.92 1.37
N PRO A 212 18.86 18.60 1.54
CA PRO A 212 20.15 17.94 1.77
C PRO A 212 20.22 17.17 3.10
N ARG A 213 21.04 16.11 3.16
CA ARG A 213 21.36 15.36 4.39
C ARG A 213 22.61 15.93 5.06
N ALA A 214 22.67 15.94 6.38
CA ALA A 214 23.90 16.22 7.15
C ALA A 214 24.95 15.09 7.00
N ARG A 215 26.24 15.46 6.98
CA ARG A 215 27.40 14.52 6.93
C ARG A 215 27.53 13.71 8.23
N ARG A 216 28.22 12.56 8.16
CA ARG A 216 28.64 11.77 9.34
C ARG A 216 29.67 12.51 10.18
N ALA A 217 29.80 12.10 11.45
CA ALA A 217 30.63 12.80 12.42
C ALA A 217 32.09 12.35 12.38
N CYS A 218 32.33 11.07 12.14
CA CYS A 218 33.67 10.47 12.24
C CYS A 218 34.11 9.77 10.94
N PHE A 219 35.43 9.72 10.76
CA PHE A 219 36.08 9.00 9.66
C PHE A 219 35.74 7.50 9.70
N GLY A 220 35.41 6.94 8.54
CA GLY A 220 35.07 5.53 8.37
C GLY A 220 33.64 5.15 8.78
N GLU A 221 32.83 6.10 9.29
CA GLU A 221 31.41 5.84 9.61
C GLU A 221 30.56 5.62 8.36
N LEU A 222 30.90 6.31 7.27
CA LEU A 222 30.24 6.15 5.99
C LEU A 222 31.21 6.49 4.89
N VAL A 223 31.43 5.53 3.99
CA VAL A 223 32.23 5.72 2.79
C VAL A 223 31.29 5.67 1.60
N GLN A 224 31.12 6.80 0.94
CA GLN A 224 30.34 6.88 -0.28
C GLN A 224 31.12 6.22 -1.41
N ILE A 225 30.47 5.32 -2.13
CA ILE A 225 31.06 4.64 -3.29
C ILE A 225 30.25 5.01 -4.51
N ASP A 226 30.94 5.40 -5.58
CA ASP A 226 30.30 5.81 -6.82
C ASP A 226 31.18 5.51 -8.03
N GLY A 227 30.54 5.38 -9.18
CA GLY A 227 31.17 5.08 -10.46
C GLY A 227 31.06 6.28 -11.40
N SER A 228 32.18 6.67 -11.99
CA SER A 228 32.24 7.82 -12.89
C SER A 228 32.82 7.40 -14.24
N ASP A 229 31.93 7.18 -15.21
CA ASP A 229 32.26 6.72 -16.57
C ASP A 229 32.61 7.90 -17.49
N HIS A 230 33.88 8.01 -17.88
CA HIS A 230 34.39 9.11 -18.70
C HIS A 230 35.63 8.70 -19.53
N HIS A 231 36.03 9.57 -20.47
CA HIS A 231 37.33 9.52 -21.14
C HIS A 231 38.45 10.03 -20.24
N TRP A 232 38.73 9.33 -19.13
CA TRP A 232 39.73 9.75 -18.14
C TRP A 232 41.15 9.91 -18.69
N PHE A 233 41.47 9.23 -19.79
CA PHE A 233 42.75 9.30 -20.48
C PHE A 233 42.69 10.13 -21.77
N GLU A 234 41.62 10.91 -21.97
CA GLU A 234 41.39 11.72 -23.17
C GLU A 234 41.47 10.82 -24.42
N ASP A 235 42.34 11.15 -25.38
CA ASP A 235 42.52 10.41 -26.64
C ASP A 235 43.53 9.24 -26.52
N ARG A 236 44.17 9.06 -25.34
CA ARG A 236 45.22 8.05 -25.13
C ARG A 236 44.68 6.68 -24.75
N GLY A 237 43.38 6.58 -24.48
CA GLY A 237 42.75 5.33 -24.07
C GLY A 237 41.24 5.37 -24.28
N LEU A 238 40.62 4.20 -24.22
CA LEU A 238 39.16 4.10 -24.25
C LEU A 238 38.56 4.71 -22.98
N ALA A 239 37.31 5.18 -23.09
CA ALA A 239 36.52 5.55 -21.93
C ALA A 239 36.44 4.37 -20.95
N CYS A 240 36.49 4.67 -19.68
CA CYS A 240 36.42 3.69 -18.62
C CYS A 240 35.77 4.30 -17.37
N THR A 241 35.37 3.45 -16.44
CA THR A 241 34.77 3.88 -15.19
C THR A 241 35.83 4.00 -14.10
N LEU A 242 35.91 5.17 -13.47
CA LEU A 242 36.65 5.35 -12.23
C LEU A 242 35.71 5.05 -11.06
N LEU A 243 36.03 4.00 -10.29
CA LEU A 243 35.34 3.70 -9.04
C LEU A 243 36.00 4.50 -7.92
N VAL A 244 35.20 5.29 -7.21
CA VAL A 244 35.66 6.23 -6.19
C VAL A 244 35.05 5.88 -4.84
N PHE A 245 35.90 5.88 -3.81
CA PHE A 245 35.50 5.71 -2.42
C PHE A 245 35.83 7.01 -1.68
N VAL A 246 34.81 7.68 -1.12
CA VAL A 246 34.95 8.97 -0.43
C VAL A 246 34.42 8.86 0.99
N ASP A 247 35.23 9.23 1.97
CA ASP A 247 34.76 9.30 3.35
C ASP A 247 33.78 10.49 3.53
N ASP A 248 32.58 10.22 4.06
CA ASP A 248 31.50 11.22 4.18
C ASP A 248 31.80 12.34 5.17
N ALA A 249 32.52 12.02 6.25
CA ALA A 249 32.83 13.00 7.30
C ALA A 249 33.91 13.97 6.83
N THR A 250 34.96 13.45 6.19
CA THR A 250 36.18 14.21 5.85
C THR A 250 36.27 14.61 4.38
N SER A 251 35.42 14.06 3.50
CA SER A 251 35.52 14.17 2.04
C SER A 251 36.83 13.64 1.45
N ARG A 252 37.58 12.83 2.20
CA ARG A 252 38.84 12.25 1.73
C ARG A 252 38.59 11.17 0.68
N LEU A 253 39.33 11.21 -0.42
CA LEU A 253 39.43 10.12 -1.39
C LEU A 253 40.19 8.96 -0.74
N MET A 254 39.47 7.87 -0.51
CA MET A 254 39.96 6.71 0.19
C MET A 254 40.54 5.67 -0.76
N HIS A 255 39.87 5.42 -1.87
CA HIS A 255 40.31 4.48 -2.88
C HIS A 255 39.79 4.89 -4.26
N LEU A 256 40.61 4.63 -5.29
CA LEU A 256 40.35 4.94 -6.68
C LEU A 256 40.77 3.73 -7.50
N HIS A 257 39.89 3.26 -8.38
CA HIS A 257 40.14 2.08 -9.20
C HIS A 257 39.55 2.26 -10.59
N PHE A 258 40.39 2.22 -11.63
CA PHE A 258 39.93 2.24 -13.03
C PHE A 258 39.50 0.84 -13.45
N ALA A 259 38.26 0.73 -13.91
CA ALA A 259 37.70 -0.47 -14.50
C ALA A 259 37.19 -0.18 -15.91
N PRO A 260 37.31 -1.11 -16.87
CA PRO A 260 36.78 -0.91 -18.22
C PRO A 260 35.29 -0.52 -18.26
N THR A 261 34.49 -1.09 -17.36
CA THR A 261 33.07 -0.73 -17.16
C THR A 261 32.68 -0.87 -15.69
N GLU A 262 31.63 -0.15 -15.28
CA GLU A 262 31.04 -0.29 -13.95
C GLU A 262 30.31 -1.63 -13.82
N SER A 263 30.82 -2.50 -12.94
CA SER A 263 30.21 -3.81 -12.69
C SER A 263 30.36 -4.22 -11.23
N THR A 264 29.52 -5.16 -10.79
CA THR A 264 29.62 -5.76 -9.45
C THR A 264 31.01 -6.33 -9.18
N PHE A 265 31.62 -6.99 -10.18
CA PHE A 265 32.95 -7.60 -10.02
C PHE A 265 34.04 -6.53 -9.87
N SER A 266 33.95 -5.45 -10.64
CA SER A 266 34.86 -4.30 -10.51
C SER A 266 34.78 -3.68 -9.12
N TYR A 267 33.57 -3.55 -8.56
CA TYR A 267 33.41 -3.11 -7.18
C TYR A 267 33.93 -4.12 -6.15
N PHE A 268 33.83 -5.43 -6.39
CA PHE A 268 34.41 -6.43 -5.48
C PHE A 268 35.94 -6.35 -5.44
N GLU A 269 36.58 -6.15 -6.59
CA GLU A 269 38.03 -5.93 -6.67
C GLU A 269 38.43 -4.65 -5.94
N ALA A 270 37.81 -3.52 -6.28
CA ALA A 270 38.08 -2.24 -5.65
C ALA A 270 37.81 -2.25 -4.14
N THR A 271 36.73 -2.91 -3.71
CA THR A 271 36.38 -3.04 -2.27
C THR A 271 37.40 -3.90 -1.55
N ARG A 272 37.87 -5.01 -2.14
CA ARG A 272 38.92 -5.83 -1.54
C ARG A 272 40.19 -5.01 -1.30
N ALA A 273 40.66 -4.29 -2.32
CA ALA A 273 41.84 -3.43 -2.21
C ALA A 273 41.66 -2.31 -1.18
N TYR A 274 40.47 -1.69 -1.13
CA TYR A 274 40.12 -0.73 -0.08
C TYR A 274 40.28 -1.36 1.31
N LEU A 275 39.69 -2.54 1.53
CA LEU A 275 39.64 -3.19 2.85
C LEU A 275 41.02 -3.61 3.33
N GLU A 276 41.87 -4.10 2.43
CA GLU A 276 43.25 -4.49 2.75
C GLU A 276 44.09 -3.28 3.17
N ARG A 277 43.86 -2.11 2.57
CA ARG A 277 44.63 -0.89 2.87
C ARG A 277 44.10 -0.09 4.06
N HIS A 278 42.79 -0.05 4.26
CA HIS A 278 42.13 0.87 5.20
C HIS A 278 41.30 0.17 6.28
N GLY A 279 41.14 -1.15 6.22
CA GLY A 279 40.26 -1.89 7.11
C GLY A 279 38.78 -1.72 6.76
N LYS A 280 37.90 -2.29 7.60
CA LYS A 280 36.46 -2.28 7.38
C LYS A 280 35.84 -0.96 7.85
N PRO A 281 35.15 -0.20 6.98
CA PRO A 281 34.34 0.93 7.44
C PRO A 281 33.06 0.41 8.10
N VAL A 282 32.35 1.28 8.81
CA VAL A 282 31.04 0.96 9.39
C VAL A 282 30.00 0.71 8.29
N ALA A 283 30.02 1.54 7.24
CA ALA A 283 29.13 1.37 6.11
C ALA A 283 29.74 1.90 4.81
N PHE A 284 29.44 1.21 3.71
CA PHE A 284 29.51 1.80 2.37
C PHE A 284 28.13 2.37 2.00
N TYR A 285 28.12 3.50 1.30
CA TYR A 285 26.92 4.15 0.80
C TYR A 285 26.99 4.27 -0.72
N SER A 286 26.18 3.48 -1.40
CA SER A 286 26.01 3.57 -2.85
C SER A 286 24.62 4.11 -3.19
N ASP A 287 24.44 4.44 -4.46
CA ASP A 287 23.11 4.66 -5.01
C ASP A 287 22.34 3.33 -5.16
N ARG A 288 21.23 3.35 -5.91
CA ARG A 288 20.42 2.16 -6.15
C ARG A 288 20.66 1.52 -7.51
N ALA A 289 21.85 1.70 -8.09
CA ALA A 289 22.20 1.09 -9.37
C ALA A 289 22.18 -0.44 -9.27
N SER A 290 21.76 -1.11 -10.35
CA SER A 290 21.61 -2.57 -10.43
C SER A 290 22.93 -3.32 -10.22
N VAL A 291 24.09 -2.66 -10.36
CA VAL A 291 25.41 -3.26 -10.06
C VAL A 291 25.57 -3.62 -8.58
N PHE A 292 24.82 -3.00 -7.68
CA PHE A 292 24.80 -3.32 -6.25
C PHE A 292 23.64 -4.24 -5.85
N TYR A 293 22.68 -4.48 -6.76
CA TYR A 293 21.44 -5.20 -6.45
C TYR A 293 21.01 -6.14 -7.57
N VAL A 294 20.89 -7.45 -7.27
CA VAL A 294 20.36 -8.43 -8.23
C VAL A 294 18.83 -8.34 -8.30
N HIS A 295 18.29 -7.92 -9.45
CA HIS A 295 16.87 -8.07 -9.77
C HIS A 295 16.62 -9.52 -10.26
N LYS A 296 15.79 -10.28 -9.53
CA LYS A 296 15.52 -11.73 -9.67
C LYS A 296 15.54 -12.29 -11.11
N ARG A 297 16.28 -13.41 -11.32
CA ARG A 297 16.33 -14.25 -12.54
C ARG A 297 14.95 -14.77 -12.96
N GLU A 298 14.60 -14.61 -14.24
CA GLU A 298 13.44 -15.26 -14.86
C GLU A 298 13.83 -16.66 -15.32
N GLU A 299 13.04 -17.67 -14.96
CA GLU A 299 13.18 -19.02 -15.49
C GLU A 299 11.86 -19.44 -16.15
N THR A 300 11.97 -19.59 -17.47
CA THR A 300 11.51 -20.69 -18.36
C THR A 300 10.14 -21.30 -18.16
#